data_AF-A0A0S7YNK3-F1
#
_entry.id   AF-A0A0S7YNK3-F1
#
_cell.length_a   1.000
_cell.length_b   1.000
_cell.length_c   1.000
_cell.angle_alpha   90.00
_cell.angle_beta   90.00
_cell.angle_gamma   90.00
#
_symmetry.space_group_name_H-M   'P 1'
#
loop_
_entity.id
_entity.type
_entity.pdbx_description
1 polymer ?
#
loop_
_entity_poly.entity_id
_entity_poly.type
_entity_poly.pdbx_seq_one_letter_code
_entity_poly.pdbx_strand_id
1 'polypeptide(L)'
;MTPGDLATLWRLFPEALTAGLVISAVCAVLGVFVVLKRVVFIGITLSEVAACGIAGAMVCGVHPFLGASALTLATVAILAYPFEMRRIPRDAVLGIIFVLACGLSILLVAGSGFGLRDVKALLYGDLILT
;
A
#
# COMPACT_ATOMS: atom_id res chain seq x y z
N MET A 1 -19.47 23.20 -17.64
CA MET A 1 -19.46 22.93 -16.18
C MET A 1 -19.80 24.25 -15.51
N THR A 2 -21.05 24.42 -15.07
CA THR A 2 -21.49 25.72 -14.56
C THR A 2 -20.93 25.94 -13.16
N PRO A 3 -20.66 27.19 -12.73
CA PRO A 3 -20.14 27.47 -11.39
C PRO A 3 -21.08 27.01 -10.26
N GLY A 4 -22.35 26.69 -10.56
CA GLY A 4 -23.30 26.09 -9.61
C GLY A 4 -23.08 24.60 -9.32
N ASP A 5 -22.54 23.83 -10.27
CA ASP A 5 -22.30 22.38 -10.12
C ASP A 5 -21.17 22.07 -9.12
N LEU A 6 -20.16 22.93 -9.03
CA LEU A 6 -19.04 22.77 -8.10
C LEU A 6 -19.48 23.00 -6.66
N ALA A 7 -20.38 23.98 -6.44
CA ALA A 7 -20.92 24.29 -5.13
C ALA A 7 -21.86 23.20 -4.61
N THR A 8 -22.60 22.51 -5.49
CA THR A 8 -23.42 21.35 -5.12
C THR A 8 -22.56 20.12 -4.84
N LEU A 9 -21.54 19.83 -5.65
CA LEU A 9 -20.59 18.74 -5.38
C LEU A 9 -19.85 18.92 -4.04
N TRP A 10 -19.44 20.15 -3.73
CA TRP A 10 -18.79 20.47 -2.45
C TRP A 10 -19.72 20.29 -1.26
N ARG A 11 -21.00 20.62 -1.42
CA ARG A 11 -22.02 20.41 -0.37
C ARG A 11 -22.41 18.95 -0.20
N LEU A 12 -22.36 18.17 -1.28
CA LEU A 12 -22.80 16.77 -1.27
C LEU A 12 -21.69 15.79 -0.84
N PHE A 13 -20.42 16.09 -1.15
CA PHE A 13 -19.29 15.21 -0.87
C PHE A 13 -18.04 15.95 -0.36
N PRO A 14 -18.11 16.63 0.80
CA PRO A 14 -16.97 17.38 1.35
C PRO A 14 -15.76 16.49 1.68
N GLU A 15 -16.01 15.30 2.22
CA GLU A 15 -14.96 14.33 2.60
C GLU A 15 -14.23 13.77 1.37
N ALA A 16 -14.94 13.47 0.29
CA ALA A 16 -14.33 12.91 -0.92
C ALA A 16 -13.43 13.94 -1.63
N LEU A 17 -13.87 15.21 -1.67
CA LEU A 17 -13.10 16.30 -2.26
C LEU A 17 -11.84 16.63 -1.45
N THR A 18 -11.95 16.65 -0.12
CA THR A 18 -10.80 16.87 0.76
C THR A 18 -9.80 15.70 0.72
N ALA A 19 -10.27 14.46 0.81
CA ALA A 19 -9.43 13.28 0.66
C ALA A 19 -8.73 13.23 -0.71
N GLY A 20 -9.47 13.48 -1.79
CA GLY A 20 -8.90 13.52 -3.15
C GLY A 20 -7.82 14.61 -3.31
N LEU A 21 -8.02 15.78 -2.70
CA LEU A 21 -7.04 16.86 -2.72
C LEU A 21 -5.75 16.44 -1.99
N VAL A 22 -5.88 15.87 -0.78
CA VAL A 22 -4.74 15.39 0.00
C VAL A 22 -3.99 14.28 -0.74
N ILE A 23 -4.70 13.29 -1.29
CA ILE A 23 -4.10 12.20 -2.06
C ILE A 23 -3.34 12.73 -3.28
N SER A 24 -3.92 13.69 -4.02
CA SER A 24 -3.28 14.28 -5.20
C SER A 24 -1.99 15.01 -4.87
N ALA A 25 -1.96 15.76 -3.76
CA ALA A 25 -0.78 16.48 -3.28
C ALA A 25 0.34 15.52 -2.88
N VAL A 26 0.00 14.47 -2.12
CA VAL A 26 0.96 13.43 -1.72
C VAL A 26 1.51 12.69 -2.93
N CYS A 27 0.65 12.32 -3.88
CA CYS A 27 1.05 11.63 -5.10
C CYS A 27 1.99 12.46 -5.98
N ALA A 28 1.72 13.77 -6.11
CA ALA A 28 2.58 14.68 -6.85
C ALA A 28 4.00 14.76 -6.24
N VAL A 29 4.10 14.90 -4.91
CA VAL A 29 5.40 14.94 -4.20
C VAL A 29 6.14 13.61 -4.33
N LEU A 30 5.45 12.49 -4.11
CA LEU A 30 6.05 11.15 -4.23
C LEU A 30 6.53 10.88 -5.65
N GLY A 31 5.77 11.28 -6.68
CA GLY A 31 6.14 11.12 -8.09
C GLY A 31 7.46 11.82 -8.43
N VAL A 32 7.63 13.07 -7.98
CA VAL A 32 8.89 13.82 -8.19
C VAL A 32 10.06 13.14 -7.48
N PHE A 33 9.84 12.67 -6.24
CA PHE A 33 10.87 12.02 -5.44
C PHE A 33 11.33 10.69 -6.04
N VAL A 34 10.37 9.92 -6.54
CA VAL A 34 10.57 8.63 -7.23
C VAL A 34 11.43 8.81 -8.48
N VAL A 35 11.13 9.81 -9.30
CA VAL A 35 11.88 10.09 -10.54
C VAL A 35 13.31 10.53 -10.23
N LEU A 36 13.51 11.42 -9.25
CA LEU A 36 14.83 11.93 -8.88
C LEU A 36 15.76 10.84 -8.33
N LYS A 37 15.23 9.90 -7.54
CA LYS A 37 16.02 8.85 -6.89
C LYS A 37 16.25 7.61 -7.77
N ARG A 38 15.63 7.53 -8.96
CA ARG A 38 15.56 6.32 -9.82
C ARG A 38 14.97 5.08 -9.13
N VAL A 39 14.36 5.23 -7.96
CA VAL A 39 13.77 4.12 -7.19
C VAL A 39 12.27 4.02 -7.47
N VAL A 40 11.88 3.85 -8.73
CA VAL A 40 10.47 3.76 -9.15
C VAL A 40 9.79 2.52 -8.58
N PHE A 41 10.58 1.47 -8.32
CA PHE A 41 10.07 0.19 -7.85
C PHE A 41 9.64 0.18 -6.38
N ILE A 42 10.06 1.14 -5.55
CA ILE A 42 9.82 1.09 -4.09
C ILE A 42 8.34 1.15 -3.73
N GLY A 43 7.56 1.94 -4.45
CA GLY A 43 6.13 2.09 -4.19
C GLY A 43 5.37 0.78 -4.42
N ILE A 44 5.55 0.16 -5.59
CA ILE A 44 4.94 -1.13 -5.92
C ILE A 44 5.43 -2.23 -4.97
N THR A 45 6.72 -2.24 -4.63
CA THR A 45 7.29 -3.22 -3.70
C THR A 45 6.66 -3.13 -2.31
N LEU A 46 6.50 -1.91 -1.78
CA LEU A 46 5.88 -1.67 -0.48
C LEU A 46 4.41 -2.08 -0.46
N SER A 47 3.66 -1.78 -1.53
CA SER A 47 2.27 -2.21 -1.66
C SER A 47 2.13 -3.73 -1.61
N GLU A 48 3.02 -4.45 -2.29
CA GLU A 48 2.98 -5.91 -2.31
C GLU A 48 3.37 -6.54 -0.97
N VAL A 49 4.37 -5.94 -0.30
CA VAL A 49 4.76 -6.33 1.06
C VAL A 49 3.61 -6.11 2.03
N ALA A 50 2.87 -5.01 1.90
CA ALA A 50 1.67 -4.76 2.69
C ALA A 50 0.61 -5.84 2.43
N ALA A 51 0.33 -6.16 1.16
CA ALA A 51 -0.61 -7.22 0.78
C ALA A 51 -0.21 -8.57 1.37
N CYS A 52 1.08 -8.92 1.30
CA CYS A 52 1.61 -10.13 1.92
C CYS A 52 1.44 -10.14 3.45
N GLY A 53 1.64 -9.00 4.11
CA GLY A 53 1.45 -8.86 5.57
C GLY A 53 -0.01 -8.99 5.99
N ILE A 54 -0.92 -8.44 5.18
CA ILE A 54 -2.38 -8.59 5.35
C ILE A 54 -2.74 -10.07 5.24
N ALA A 55 -2.29 -10.75 4.18
CA ALA A 55 -2.53 -12.18 3.99
C ALA A 55 -1.97 -12.99 5.17
N GLY A 56 -0.75 -12.68 5.62
CA GLY A 56 -0.11 -13.35 6.77
C GLY A 56 -0.89 -13.20 8.08
N ALA A 57 -1.34 -11.98 8.40
CA ALA A 57 -2.13 -11.76 9.60
C ALA A 57 -3.49 -12.46 9.53
N MET A 58 -4.12 -12.51 8.36
CA MET A 58 -5.38 -13.23 8.18
C MET A 58 -5.21 -14.73 8.42
N VAL A 59 -4.13 -15.36 7.93
CA VAL A 59 -3.86 -16.78 8.21
C VAL A 59 -3.64 -17.03 9.71
N CYS A 60 -3.00 -16.09 10.42
CA CYS A 60 -2.82 -16.20 11.88
C CYS A 60 -4.06 -15.81 12.71
N GLY A 61 -5.16 -15.34 12.10
CA GLY A 61 -6.34 -14.84 12.82
C GLY A 61 -6.11 -13.53 13.58
N VAL A 62 -5.11 -12.74 13.20
CA VAL A 62 -4.75 -11.45 13.80
C VAL A 62 -5.36 -10.30 12.97
N HIS A 63 -5.57 -9.13 13.58
CA HIS A 63 -6.05 -7.94 12.88
C HIS A 63 -5.18 -7.63 11.63
N PRO A 64 -5.78 -7.52 10.43
CA PRO A 64 -5.05 -7.33 9.17
C PRO A 64 -4.17 -6.08 9.16
N PHE A 65 -4.63 -5.01 9.81
CA PHE A 65 -3.92 -3.75 9.91
C PHE A 65 -2.60 -3.87 10.69
N LEU A 66 -2.57 -4.72 11.72
CA LEU A 66 -1.36 -5.02 12.48
C LEU A 66 -0.36 -5.81 11.63
N GLY A 67 -0.84 -6.79 10.86
CA GLY A 67 0.01 -7.55 9.94
C GLY A 67 0.63 -6.68 8.86
N ALA A 68 -0.19 -5.85 8.22
CA ALA A 68 0.25 -4.91 7.19
C ALA A 68 1.31 -3.94 7.72
N SER A 69 1.01 -3.27 8.84
CA SER A 69 1.91 -2.28 9.44
C SER A 69 3.21 -2.92 9.93
N ALA A 70 3.15 -4.07 10.61
CA ALA A 70 4.35 -4.75 11.09
C ALA A 70 5.28 -5.19 9.95
N LEU A 71 4.73 -5.82 8.90
CA LEU A 71 5.54 -6.30 7.78
C LEU A 71 6.13 -5.13 6.98
N THR A 72 5.33 -4.09 6.72
CA THR A 72 5.80 -2.90 6.01
C THR A 72 6.87 -2.14 6.80
N LEU A 73 6.67 -1.92 8.11
CA LEU A 73 7.69 -1.32 8.98
C LEU A 73 8.98 -2.15 9.00
N ALA A 74 8.87 -3.47 9.09
CA ALA A 74 10.03 -4.36 9.04
C ALA A 74 10.79 -4.22 7.71
N THR A 75 10.08 -4.22 6.57
CA THR A 75 10.70 -4.02 5.26
C THR A 75 11.31 -2.62 5.12
N VAL A 76 10.62 -1.56 5.54
CA VAL A 76 11.19 -0.20 5.54
C VAL A 76 12.43 -0.13 6.41
N ALA A 77 12.43 -0.73 7.59
CA ALA A 77 13.59 -0.76 8.48
C ALA A 77 14.78 -1.49 7.82
N ILE A 78 14.53 -2.62 7.15
CA ILE A 78 15.57 -3.35 6.39
C ILE A 78 16.11 -2.48 5.24
N LEU A 79 15.26 -1.76 4.51
CA LEU A 79 15.69 -0.87 3.42
C LEU A 79 16.39 0.43 3.91
N ALA A 80 16.02 0.90 5.10
CA ALA A 80 16.57 2.09 5.75
C ALA A 80 17.94 1.82 6.36
N TYR A 81 18.21 0.57 6.77
CA TYR A 81 19.52 0.20 7.29
C TYR A 81 20.59 0.44 6.19
N PRO A 82 21.61 1.26 6.45
CA PRO A 82 22.66 1.51 5.48
C PRO A 82 23.47 0.22 5.33
N PHE A 83 23.20 -0.52 4.26
CA PHE A 83 24.08 -1.58 3.80
C PHE A 83 25.38 -0.92 3.32
N GLU A 84 26.31 -0.72 4.26
CA GLU A 84 27.65 -0.14 4.07
C GLU A 84 28.52 -0.99 3.12
N MET A 85 28.07 -2.20 2.75
CA MET A 85 28.81 -3.15 1.91
C MET A 85 28.05 -3.51 0.61
N ARG A 86 28.72 -3.22 -0.53
CA ARG A 86 28.69 -3.89 -1.85
C ARG A 86 27.65 -3.47 -2.90
N ARG A 87 28.18 -2.95 -4.03
CA ARG A 87 27.99 -3.28 -5.48
C ARG A 87 26.62 -3.70 -6.07
N ILE A 88 25.58 -3.91 -5.27
CA ILE A 88 24.27 -4.36 -5.74
C ILE A 88 23.38 -3.12 -5.88
N PRO A 89 22.79 -2.88 -7.07
CA PRO A 89 21.88 -1.75 -7.24
C PRO A 89 20.67 -1.93 -6.34
N ARG A 90 20.25 -0.86 -5.64
CA ARG A 90 19.08 -0.87 -4.75
C ARG A 90 17.81 -1.37 -5.46
N ASP A 91 17.71 -1.13 -6.76
CA ASP A 91 16.61 -1.60 -7.61
C ASP A 91 16.52 -3.12 -7.70
N ALA A 92 17.65 -3.83 -7.68
CA ALA A 92 17.67 -5.30 -7.69
C ALA A 92 17.18 -5.87 -6.36
N VAL A 93 17.55 -5.27 -5.23
CA VAL A 93 17.07 -5.67 -3.90
C VAL A 93 15.56 -5.48 -3.80
N LEU A 94 15.06 -4.33 -4.27
CA LEU A 94 13.63 -4.06 -4.37
C LEU A 94 12.89 -5.07 -5.24
N GLY A 95 13.44 -5.41 -6.42
CA GLY A 95 12.87 -6.43 -7.29
C GLY A 95 12.77 -7.80 -6.63
N ILE A 96 13.80 -8.22 -5.88
CA ILE A 96 13.79 -9.49 -5.15
C ILE A 96 12.71 -9.49 -4.06
N ILE A 97 12.65 -8.41 -3.25
CA ILE A 97 11.63 -8.28 -2.19
C ILE A 97 10.23 -8.30 -2.79
N PHE A 98 10.02 -7.60 -3.92
CA PHE A 98 8.75 -7.57 -4.62
C PHE A 98 8.30 -8.96 -5.08
N VAL A 99 9.15 -9.70 -5.80
CA VAL A 99 8.79 -11.04 -6.31
C VAL A 99 8.52 -12.02 -5.17
N LEU A 100 9.30 -11.95 -4.08
CA LEU A 100 9.08 -12.76 -2.89
C LEU A 100 7.76 -12.42 -2.21
N ALA A 101 7.45 -11.13 -2.02
CA ALA A 101 6.20 -10.68 -1.42
C ALA A 101 4.99 -11.07 -2.27
N CYS A 102 5.05 -10.88 -3.60
CA CYS A 102 4.02 -11.32 -4.54
C CYS A 102 3.76 -12.82 -4.41
N GLY A 103 4.81 -13.62 -4.51
CA GLY A 103 4.69 -15.07 -4.45
C GLY A 103 4.09 -15.53 -3.13
N LEU A 104 4.60 -15.01 -2.01
CA LEU A 104 4.15 -15.37 -0.67
C LEU A 104 2.70 -14.94 -0.42
N SER A 105 2.32 -13.73 -0.85
CA SER A 105 0.95 -13.23 -0.78
C SER A 105 -0.03 -14.16 -1.51
N ILE A 106 0.28 -14.52 -2.77
CA ILE A 106 -0.57 -15.40 -3.59
C ILE A 106 -0.66 -16.81 -2.97
N LEU A 107 0.46 -17.37 -2.49
CA LEU A 107 0.50 -18.67 -1.83
C LEU A 107 -0.36 -18.70 -0.57
N LEU A 108 -0.27 -17.67 0.27
CA LEU A 108 -1.08 -17.55 1.47
C LEU A 108 -2.57 -17.44 1.11
N VAL A 109 -2.91 -16.56 0.16
CA VAL A 109 -4.29 -16.37 -0.29
C VAL A 109 -4.87 -17.66 -0.89
N ALA A 110 -4.09 -18.40 -1.69
CA ALA A 110 -4.50 -19.66 -2.28
C ALA A 110 -4.68 -20.78 -1.22
N GLY A 111 -3.86 -20.77 -0.16
CA GLY A 111 -3.99 -21.71 0.96
C GLY A 111 -5.14 -21.35 1.93
N SER A 112 -5.50 -20.08 2.04
CA SER A 112 -6.55 -19.59 2.92
C SER A 112 -7.88 -19.42 2.18
N GLY A 113 -8.61 -20.52 2.00
CA GLY A 113 -10.01 -20.51 1.56
C GLY A 113 -10.99 -19.93 2.61
N PHE A 114 -10.58 -18.92 3.39
CA PHE A 114 -11.38 -18.30 4.44
C PHE A 114 -11.37 -16.77 4.28
N GLY A 115 -12.57 -16.17 4.25
CA GLY A 115 -12.73 -14.73 4.51
C GLY A 115 -12.88 -13.80 3.30
N LEU A 116 -13.24 -14.30 2.11
CA LEU A 116 -13.48 -13.47 0.91
C LEU A 116 -14.50 -12.33 1.11
N ARG A 117 -15.28 -12.34 2.20
CA ARG A 117 -16.23 -11.28 2.59
C ARG A 117 -15.60 -10.17 3.43
N ASP A 118 -14.74 -10.50 4.39
CA ASP A 118 -14.11 -9.51 5.29
C ASP A 118 -12.91 -8.82 4.66
N VAL A 119 -12.15 -9.54 3.82
CA VAL A 119 -11.06 -8.93 3.02
C VAL A 119 -11.62 -7.90 2.04
N LYS A 120 -12.75 -8.22 1.38
CA LYS A 120 -13.39 -7.29 0.46
C LYS A 120 -13.92 -6.05 1.17
N ALA A 121 -14.51 -6.17 2.37
CA ALA A 121 -15.00 -5.02 3.14
C ALA A 121 -13.88 -4.06 3.56
N LEU A 122 -12.71 -4.58 3.95
CA LEU A 122 -11.53 -3.78 4.29
C LEU A 122 -10.82 -3.19 3.06
N LEU A 123 -10.71 -3.94 1.96
CA LEU A 123 -10.02 -3.50 0.75
C LEU A 123 -10.83 -2.52 -0.10
N TYR A 124 -12.17 -2.60 -0.06
CA TYR A 124 -13.06 -1.62 -0.71
C TYR A 124 -13.21 -0.32 0.08
N GLY A 125 -12.71 -0.27 1.33
CA GLY A 125 -12.96 0.87 2.20
C GLY A 125 -14.45 1.09 2.36
N ASP A 126 -15.17 0.09 2.88
CA ASP A 126 -16.57 0.27 3.20
C ASP A 126 -16.69 1.33 4.31
N LEU A 127 -16.86 2.58 3.88
CA LEU A 127 -17.08 3.76 4.70
C LEU A 127 -18.48 3.77 5.32
N ILE A 128 -19.21 2.65 5.28
CA ILE A 128 -20.63 2.56 5.67
C ILE A 128 -20.79 2.07 7.13
N LEU A 129 -19.70 1.67 7.81
CA LEU A 129 -19.73 1.22 9.22
C LEU A 129 -18.97 2.12 10.21
N THR A 130 -18.90 3.42 9.93
CA THR A 130 -18.62 4.49 10.92
C THR A 130 -19.62 5.60 10.72
#